data_AF-A0AAE3LYR4-F1
#
_entry.id   AF-A0AAE3LYR4-F1
#
_cell.length_a   1.000
_cell.length_b   1.000
_cell.length_c   1.000
_cell.angle_alpha   90.00
_cell.angle_beta   90.00
_cell.angle_gamma   90.00
#
_symmetry.space_group_name_H-M   'P 1'
#
loop_
_entity.id
_entity.type
_entity.pdbx_description
1 polymer ?
#
loop_
_entity_poly.entity_id
_entity_poly.type
_entity_poly.pdbx_seq_one_letter_code
_entity_poly.pdbx_strand_id
1 'polypeptide(L)'
;EDNDLILAEALVNSHVDALKRKMPQPDAAILGCTPYPLMQDAFQKALGDDVKVYSQANLVAESLADYLTRHPEMVGDGQARFLTSGDPKRVSNSATQFLRREIQFQTA
;
A
#
# COMPACT_ATOMS: atom_id res chain seq x y z
N GLU A 1 2.58 -13.49 14.12
CA GLU A 1 3.17 -12.17 13.84
C GLU A 1 4.64 -12.30 13.42
N ASP A 2 5.60 -12.60 14.30
CA ASP A 2 7.03 -12.71 13.90
C ASP A 2 7.31 -13.78 12.84
N ASN A 3 6.66 -14.95 12.94
CA ASN A 3 6.81 -16.02 11.96
C ASN A 3 6.19 -15.67 10.59
N ASP A 4 5.14 -14.83 10.58
CA ASP A 4 4.46 -14.41 9.35
C ASP A 4 5.29 -13.36 8.59
N LEU A 5 5.97 -12.47 9.34
CA LEU A 5 6.92 -11.49 8.80
C LEU A 5 8.12 -12.17 8.15
N ILE A 6 8.69 -13.19 8.78
CA ILE A 6 9.82 -13.95 8.22
C ILE A 6 9.42 -14.63 6.89
N LEU A 7 8.24 -15.26 6.86
CA LEU A 7 7.73 -15.89 5.64
C LEU A 7 7.50 -14.85 4.53
N ALA A 8 6.94 -13.70 4.88
CA ALA A 8 6.70 -12.61 3.95
C ALA A 8 8.01 -12.07 3.35
N GLU A 9 9.04 -11.85 4.16
CA GLU A 9 10.38 -11.45 3.69
C GLU A 9 10.98 -12.49 2.73
N ALA A 10 10.86 -13.79 3.04
CA ALA A 10 11.37 -14.85 2.17
C ALA A 10 10.66 -14.85 0.79
N LEU A 11 9.35 -14.63 0.76
CA LEU A 11 8.57 -14.51 -0.47
C LEU A 11 8.98 -13.27 -1.29
N VAL A 12 9.21 -12.14 -0.62
CA VAL A 12 9.71 -10.91 -1.26
C VAL A 12 11.09 -11.14 -1.89
N ASN A 13 12.02 -11.74 -1.14
CA ASN A 13 13.36 -12.04 -1.65
C ASN A 13 13.30 -12.92 -2.91
N SER A 14 12.53 -14.02 -2.86
CA SER A 14 12.34 -14.92 -4.01
C SER A 14 11.77 -14.18 -5.23
N HIS A 15 10.80 -13.28 -5.01
CA HIS A 15 10.20 -12.49 -6.08
C HIS A 15 11.20 -11.50 -6.70
N VAL A 16 11.95 -10.78 -5.86
CA VAL A 16 12.95 -9.80 -6.31
C VAL A 16 14.12 -10.50 -7.02
N ASP A 17 14.56 -11.65 -6.55
CA ASP A 17 15.60 -12.46 -7.21
C ASP A 17 15.17 -12.88 -8.62
N ALA A 18 13.91 -13.32 -8.77
CA ALA A 18 13.35 -13.66 -10.07
C ALA A 18 13.30 -12.44 -11.01
N LEU A 19 13.01 -11.24 -10.47
CA LEU A 19 12.99 -10.00 -11.21
C LEU A 19 14.40 -9.56 -11.65
N LYS A 20 15.38 -9.61 -10.74
CA LYS A 20 16.79 -9.26 -11.00
C LYS A 20 17.45 -10.15 -12.06
N ARG A 21 17.01 -11.40 -12.22
CA ARG A 21 17.47 -12.26 -13.33
C ARG A 21 17.08 -11.71 -14.71
N LYS A 22 15.99 -10.95 -14.81
CA LYS A 22 15.54 -10.32 -16.07
C LYS A 22 16.01 -8.88 -16.20
N MET A 23 16.13 -8.17 -15.08
CA MET A 23 16.55 -6.77 -14.99
C MET A 23 17.54 -6.62 -13.83
N PRO A 24 18.85 -6.84 -14.07
CA PRO A 24 19.84 -6.93 -12.99
C PRO A 24 20.06 -5.65 -12.20
N GLN A 25 19.86 -4.49 -12.83
CA GLN A 25 20.12 -3.17 -12.25
C GLN A 25 18.93 -2.24 -12.49
N PRO A 26 17.81 -2.42 -11.76
CA PRO A 26 16.70 -1.49 -11.83
C PRO A 26 17.06 -0.20 -11.08
N ASP A 27 16.77 0.96 -11.66
CA ASP A 27 16.93 2.24 -10.96
C ASP A 27 15.82 2.51 -9.94
N ALA A 28 14.64 1.91 -10.17
CA ALA A 28 13.45 2.12 -9.37
C ALA A 28 12.48 0.94 -9.42
N ALA A 29 11.66 0.83 -8.37
CA ALA A 29 10.54 -0.11 -8.28
C ALA A 29 9.28 0.61 -7.80
N ILE A 30 8.14 0.31 -8.42
CA ILE A 30 6.82 0.81 -8.00
C ILE A 30 6.06 -0.31 -7.31
N LEU A 31 5.65 -0.09 -6.06
CA LEU A 31 4.78 -0.98 -5.31
C LEU A 31 3.33 -0.79 -5.77
N GLY A 32 3.00 -1.37 -6.93
CA GLY A 32 1.73 -1.14 -7.64
C GLY A 32 0.52 -1.96 -7.15
N CYS A 33 0.59 -2.58 -5.97
CA CYS A 33 -0.52 -3.30 -5.38
C CYS A 33 -0.82 -2.70 -3.99
N THR A 34 -2.10 -2.50 -3.67
CA THR A 34 -2.54 -1.89 -2.40
C THR A 34 -1.97 -2.52 -1.11
N PRO A 35 -1.67 -3.84 -1.02
CA PRO A 35 -1.02 -4.39 0.17
C PRO A 35 0.50 -4.22 0.22
N TYR A 36 1.18 -3.94 -0.90
CA TYR A 36 2.65 -3.91 -0.95
C TYR A 36 3.31 -2.83 -0.09
N PRO A 37 2.71 -1.65 0.15
CA PRO A 37 3.26 -0.69 1.11
C PRO A 37 3.51 -1.27 2.50
N LEU A 38 2.77 -2.31 2.92
CA LEU A 38 3.00 -3.00 4.20
C LEU A 38 4.33 -3.76 4.26
N MET A 39 4.91 -4.09 3.09
CA MET A 39 6.17 -4.83 2.96
C MET A 39 7.26 -3.99 2.31
N GLN A 40 7.12 -2.65 2.30
CA GLN A 40 8.05 -1.75 1.63
C GLN A 40 9.50 -1.98 2.09
N ASP A 41 9.74 -2.15 3.39
CA ASP A 41 11.08 -2.37 3.94
C ASP A 41 11.70 -3.69 3.45
N ALA A 42 10.90 -4.75 3.35
CA ALA A 42 11.34 -6.02 2.80
C ALA A 42 11.71 -5.87 1.31
N PHE A 43 10.90 -5.14 0.53
CA PHE A 43 11.21 -4.87 -0.87
C PHE A 43 12.46 -4.01 -1.04
N GLN A 44 12.62 -2.95 -0.23
CA GLN A 44 13.80 -2.08 -0.26
C GLN A 44 15.07 -2.89 0.05
N LYS A 45 15.04 -3.71 1.09
CA LYS A 45 16.17 -4.58 1.48
C LYS A 45 16.53 -5.59 0.38
N ALA A 46 15.54 -6.20 -0.27
CA ALA A 46 15.75 -7.16 -1.33
C ALA A 46 16.26 -6.51 -2.64
N LEU A 47 15.77 -5.32 -2.96
CA LEU A 47 16.18 -4.56 -4.15
C LEU A 47 17.56 -3.93 -3.97
N GLY A 48 17.91 -3.51 -2.75
CA GLY A 48 19.15 -2.83 -2.40
C GLY A 48 18.96 -1.32 -2.31
N ASP A 49 19.88 -0.63 -1.62
CA ASP A 49 19.75 0.78 -1.27
C ASP A 49 19.81 1.74 -2.48
N ASP A 50 20.41 1.29 -3.59
CA ASP A 50 20.51 2.07 -4.82
C ASP A 50 19.20 2.12 -5.62
N VAL A 51 18.23 1.25 -5.31
CA VAL A 51 16.95 1.18 -6.01
C VAL A 51 15.92 2.04 -5.28
N LYS A 52 15.33 3.00 -5.99
CA LYS A 52 14.26 3.82 -5.42
C LYS A 52 12.94 3.05 -5.35
N VAL A 53 12.43 2.79 -4.16
CA VAL A 53 11.13 2.16 -3.97
C VAL A 53 10.03 3.22 -3.78
N TYR A 54 9.04 3.19 -4.67
CA TYR A 54 7.91 4.11 -4.67
C TYR A 54 6.63 3.42 -4.19
N SER A 55 6.00 3.97 -3.16
CA SER A 55 4.67 3.56 -2.71
C SER A 55 3.59 4.28 -3.51
N GLN A 56 2.71 3.52 -4.17
CA GLN A 56 1.59 4.08 -4.93
C GLN A 56 0.65 4.90 -4.05
N ALA A 57 0.45 4.50 -2.79
CA ALA A 57 -0.46 5.20 -1.88
C ALA A 57 -0.01 6.64 -1.61
N ASN A 58 1.30 6.85 -1.38
CA ASN A 58 1.85 8.17 -1.12
C ASN A 58 1.79 9.06 -2.37
N LEU A 59 2.17 8.51 -3.52
CA LEU A 59 2.11 9.24 -4.80
C LEU A 59 0.68 9.70 -5.12
N VAL A 60 -0.31 8.84 -4.89
CA VAL A 60 -1.72 9.18 -5.11
C VAL A 60 -2.20 10.23 -4.11
N ALA A 61 -1.81 10.14 -2.84
CA ALA A 61 -2.20 11.12 -1.83
C ALA A 61 -1.62 12.52 -2.12
N GLU A 62 -0.34 12.60 -2.48
CA GLU A 62 0.31 13.85 -2.89
C GLU A 62 -0.32 14.44 -4.15
N SER A 63 -0.58 13.59 -5.15
CA SER A 63 -1.26 14.02 -6.37
C SER A 63 -2.68 14.53 -6.11
N LEU A 64 -3.41 13.92 -5.18
CA LEU A 64 -4.75 14.37 -4.79
C LEU A 64 -4.69 15.71 -4.03
N ALA A 65 -3.71 15.91 -3.16
CA ALA A 65 -3.52 17.18 -2.45
C ALA A 65 -3.22 18.34 -3.40
N ASP A 66 -2.34 18.13 -4.38
CA ASP A 66 -2.10 19.11 -5.45
C ASP A 66 -3.37 19.37 -6.26
N TYR A 67 -4.11 18.30 -6.62
CA TYR A 67 -5.35 18.42 -7.36
C TYR A 67 -6.40 19.27 -6.63
N LEU A 68 -6.61 19.04 -5.34
CA LEU A 68 -7.57 19.80 -4.52
C LEU A 68 -7.12 21.26 -4.30
N THR A 69 -5.81 21.55 -4.34
CA THR A 69 -5.30 22.93 -4.32
C THR A 69 -5.69 23.69 -5.58
N ARG A 70 -5.71 23.01 -6.74
CA ARG A 70 -6.16 23.57 -8.03
C ARG A 70 -7.69 23.57 -8.19
N HIS A 71 -8.39 22.76 -7.42
CA HIS A 71 -9.84 22.54 -7.48
C HIS A 71 -10.50 22.68 -6.10
N PRO A 72 -10.50 23.88 -5.49
CA PRO A 72 -11.05 24.09 -4.16
C PRO A 72 -12.56 23.79 -4.08
N GLU A 73 -13.29 23.84 -5.20
CA GLU A 73 -14.70 23.48 -5.30
C GLU A 73 -14.98 21.99 -5.05
N MET A 74 -13.95 21.14 -5.14
CA MET A 74 -14.06 19.69 -4.94
C MET A 74 -13.73 19.26 -3.51
N VAL A 75 -13.35 20.21 -2.64
CA VAL A 75 -13.08 19.94 -1.22
C VAL A 75 -14.41 19.75 -0.48
N GLY A 76 -14.60 18.56 0.09
CA GLY A 76 -15.74 18.24 0.94
C GLY A 76 -15.55 18.68 2.40
N ASP A 77 -16.50 18.32 3.25
CA ASP A 77 -16.49 18.61 4.69
C ASP A 77 -15.49 17.76 5.50
N GLY A 78 -14.77 16.84 4.84
CA GLY A 78 -13.80 15.94 5.45
C GLY A 78 -14.41 14.67 6.08
N GLN A 79 -15.73 14.45 5.96
CA GLN A 79 -16.36 13.24 6.47
C GLN A 79 -16.22 12.06 5.48
N ALA A 80 -15.58 10.99 5.93
CA ALA A 80 -15.44 9.77 5.16
C ALA A 80 -16.58 8.78 5.47
N ARG A 81 -17.14 8.17 4.43
CA ARG A 81 -18.01 6.99 4.53
C ARG A 81 -17.33 5.81 3.85
N PHE A 82 -17.37 4.64 4.48
CA PHE A 82 -16.78 3.41 3.97
C PHE A 82 -17.90 2.45 3.57
N LEU A 83 -17.95 2.07 2.29
CA LEU A 83 -18.99 1.21 1.74
C LEU A 83 -18.37 -0.08 1.21
N THR A 84 -19.09 -1.19 1.35
CA THR A 84 -18.68 -2.48 0.81
C THR A 84 -19.86 -3.22 0.19
N SER A 85 -19.60 -3.96 -0.90
CA SER A 85 -20.54 -4.92 -1.47
C SER A 85 -20.45 -6.31 -0.81
N GLY A 86 -19.51 -6.51 0.10
CA GLY A 86 -19.34 -7.73 0.89
C GLY A 86 -20.04 -7.67 2.25
N ASP A 87 -19.56 -8.48 3.20
CA ASP A 87 -20.01 -8.42 4.60
C ASP A 87 -19.35 -7.22 5.32
N PRO A 88 -20.12 -6.20 5.73
CA PRO A 88 -19.58 -5.02 6.41
C PRO A 88 -18.82 -5.35 7.69
N LYS A 89 -19.30 -6.31 8.50
CA LYS A 89 -18.63 -6.67 9.76
C LYS A 89 -17.25 -7.26 9.51
N ARG A 90 -17.16 -8.18 8.54
CA ARG A 90 -15.90 -8.82 8.19
C ARG A 90 -14.90 -7.79 7.66
N VAL A 91 -15.31 -6.88 6.78
CA VAL A 91 -14.43 -5.85 6.20
C VAL A 91 -14.00 -4.83 7.26
N SER A 92 -14.92 -4.37 8.13
CA SER A 92 -14.59 -3.48 9.26
C SER A 92 -13.53 -4.07 10.17
N ASN A 93 -13.66 -5.36 10.53
CA ASN A 93 -12.71 -6.05 11.39
C ASN A 93 -11.31 -6.11 10.75
N SER A 94 -11.22 -6.53 9.48
CA SER A 94 -9.96 -6.56 8.75
C SER A 94 -9.34 -5.17 8.60
N ALA A 95 -10.13 -4.17 8.21
CA ALA A 95 -9.64 -2.79 8.06
C ALA A 95 -9.10 -2.23 9.38
N THR A 96 -9.80 -2.48 10.49
CA THR A 96 -9.38 -2.03 11.83
C THR A 96 -8.07 -2.69 12.26
N GLN A 97 -7.90 -3.98 11.97
CA GLN A 97 -6.65 -4.70 12.24
C GLN A 97 -5.47 -4.09 11.48
N PHE A 98 -5.63 -3.79 10.18
CA PHE A 98 -4.55 -3.24 9.36
C PHE A 98 -4.26 -1.76 9.64
N LEU A 99 -5.30 -0.95 9.83
CA LEU A 99 -5.16 0.51 9.98
C LEU A 99 -4.94 0.95 11.43
N ARG A 100 -5.02 0.02 12.39
CA ARG A 100 -4.91 0.27 13.85
C ARG A 100 -5.81 1.41 14.35
N ARG A 101 -6.91 1.65 13.65
CA ARG A 101 -7.97 2.59 13.99
C ARG A 101 -9.31 2.01 13.55
N GLU A 102 -10.36 2.33 14.27
CA GLU A 102 -11.69 1.84 13.95
C GLU A 102 -12.14 2.37 12.58
N ILE A 103 -12.48 1.45 11.68
CA ILE A 103 -13.11 1.75 10.39
C ILE A 103 -14.40 0.95 10.30
N GLN A 104 -15.52 1.65 10.17
CA GLN A 104 -16.83 1.06 10.04
C GLN A 104 -17.32 1.13 8.60
N PHE A 105 -17.39 -0.04 7.96
CA PHE A 105 -18.02 -0.22 6.66
C PHE A 105 -19.53 -0.39 6.80
N GLN A 106 -20.26 0.08 5.79
CA GLN A 106 -21.69 -0.13 5.60
C GLN A 106 -21.93 -0.87 4.28
N THR A 107 -23.08 -1.54 4.14
CA THR A 107 -23.49 -2.07 2.84
C THR A 107 -23.71 -0.92 1.86
N ALA A 108 -23.16 -1.05 0.65
CA ALA A 108 -23.31 -0.08 -0.43
C ALA A 108 -24.77 0.05 -0.91
#